data_AF-A0A812PJ82-F1
#
_entry.id   AF-A0A812PJ82-F1
#
_cell.length_a   1.000
_cell.length_b   1.000
_cell.length_c   1.000
_cell.angle_alpha   90.00
_cell.angle_beta   90.00
_cell.angle_gamma   90.00
#
_symmetry.space_group_name_H-M   'P 1'
#
loop_
_entity.id
_entity.type
_entity.pdbx_description
1 polymer ?
#
loop_
_entity_poly.entity_id
_entity_poly.type
_entity_poly.pdbx_seq_one_letter_code
_entity_poly.pdbx_strand_id
1 'polypeptide(L)' 'MTMTARPLKVTDLKVWNYDGSSTGQADGHNSEVLLKPRAIFNDPFRGYPHVMVLADAWQAGAFLFYEGLLLGVYCQGL' A
#
# COMPACT_ATOMS: atom_id res chain seq x y z
N MET A 1 -1.84 -5.63 -6.07
CA MET A 1 -1.54 -4.73 -7.19
C MET A 1 -0.37 -5.36 -7.88
N THR A 2 -0.58 -5.68 -9.15
CA THR A 2 0.46 -6.19 -10.03
C THR A 2 0.89 -5.04 -10.93
N MET A 3 2.18 -4.72 -10.95
CA MET A 3 2.76 -3.76 -11.90
C MET A 3 3.49 -4.49 -13.02
N THR A 4 3.54 -3.89 -14.20
CA THR A 4 4.27 -4.41 -15.38
C THR A 4 5.75 -4.02 -15.37
N ALA A 5 6.12 -3.04 -14.54
CA ALA A 5 7.47 -2.57 -14.37
C ALA A 5 7.78 -2.38 -12.88
N ARG A 6 9.05 -2.61 -12.53
CA ARG A 6 9.54 -2.39 -11.18
C ARG A 6 9.59 -0.89 -10.87
N PRO A 7 8.93 -0.42 -9.80
CA PRO A 7 8.99 0.99 -9.40
C PRO A 7 10.39 1.31 -8.85
N LEU A 8 10.91 2.49 -9.20
CA LEU A 8 12.21 2.97 -8.72
C LEU A 8 12.04 4.09 -7.69
N LYS A 9 10.93 4.83 -7.76
CA LYS A 9 10.58 5.92 -6.88
C LYS A 9 9.17 5.72 -6.33
N VAL A 10 8.94 6.24 -5.13
CA VAL A 10 7.62 6.20 -4.48
C VAL A 10 6.54 6.86 -5.34
N THR A 11 6.91 7.88 -6.12
CA THR A 11 6.02 8.58 -7.07
C THR A 11 5.58 7.73 -8.26
N ASP A 12 6.24 6.60 -8.52
CA ASP A 12 5.87 5.67 -9.59
C ASP A 12 4.69 4.77 -9.16
N LEU A 13 4.40 4.72 -7.86
CA LEU A 13 3.34 3.92 -7.27
C LEU A 13 2.03 4.70 -7.21
N LYS A 14 0.92 4.01 -7.52
CA LYS A 14 -0.43 4.56 -7.37
C LYS A 14 -0.87 4.48 -5.91
N VAL A 15 -1.65 5.47 -5.47
CA VAL A 15 -2.44 5.33 -4.24
C VAL A 15 -3.38 4.15 -4.43
N TRP A 16 -3.47 3.31 -3.41
CA TRP A 16 -4.35 2.16 -3.43
C TRP A 16 -5.35 2.24 -2.28
N ASN A 17 -6.18 1.22 -2.11
CA ASN A 17 -7.23 1.18 -1.11
C ASN A 17 -7.42 -0.25 -0.62
N TYR A 18 -8.00 -0.37 0.57
CA TYR A 18 -8.46 -1.62 1.15
C TYR A 18 -9.71 -1.37 2.00
N ASP A 19 -10.40 -2.45 2.35
CA ASP A 19 -11.51 -2.41 3.30
C ASP A 19 -10.98 -2.36 4.74
N GLY A 20 -11.06 -1.19 5.35
CA GLY A 20 -10.62 -0.92 6.72
C GLY A 20 -11.57 -1.43 7.80
N SER A 21 -12.81 -1.84 7.46
CA SER A 21 -13.72 -2.43 8.46
C SER A 21 -13.19 -3.78 8.97
N SER A 22 -12.55 -4.55 8.08
CA SER A 22 -11.90 -5.82 8.40
C SER A 22 -10.64 -5.67 9.26
N THR A 23 -10.11 -4.46 9.43
CA THR A 23 -8.94 -4.16 10.26
C THR A 23 -9.28 -3.27 11.46
N GLY A 24 -10.55 -2.92 11.66
CA GLY A 24 -10.99 -2.00 12.72
C GLY A 24 -10.51 -0.55 12.52
N GLN A 25 -10.14 -0.18 11.29
CA GLN A 25 -9.62 1.15 10.93
C GLN A 25 -10.68 2.07 10.31
N ALA A 26 -11.86 1.56 10.01
CA ALA A 26 -12.96 2.33 9.48
C ALA A 26 -14.31 1.70 9.85
N ASP A 27 -15.33 2.53 10.08
CA ASP A 27 -16.70 2.06 10.33
C ASP A 27 -17.30 1.42 9.08
N GLY A 28 -18.20 0.43 9.29
CA GLY A 28 -18.77 -0.36 8.20
C GLY A 28 -19.62 0.40 7.17
N HIS A 29 -19.94 1.68 7.40
CA HIS A 29 -20.67 2.53 6.45
C HIS A 29 -19.76 3.38 5.54
N ASN A 30 -18.50 3.57 5.92
CA ASN A 30 -17.47 4.18 5.07
C ASN A 30 -16.13 3.51 5.34
N SER A 31 -16.02 2.26 4.88
CA SER A 31 -14.92 1.38 5.23
C SER A 31 -13.69 1.54 4.34
N GLU A 32 -13.73 2.39 3.32
CA GLU A 32 -12.61 2.57 2.41
C GLU A 32 -11.47 3.33 3.08
N VAL A 33 -10.29 2.70 3.12
CA VAL A 33 -9.06 3.32 3.59
C VAL A 33 -8.06 3.34 2.43
N LEU A 34 -7.50 4.52 2.18
CA LEU A 34 -6.51 4.77 1.14
C LEU A 34 -5.11 4.48 1.66
N LEU A 35 -4.26 3.96 0.79
CA LEU A 35 -2.87 3.62 1.05
C LEU A 35 -1.98 4.52 0.22
N LYS A 36 -1.29 5.43 0.90
CA LYS A 36 -0.37 6.37 0.26
C LYS A 36 1.08 5.87 0.39
N PRO A 37 1.74 5.48 -0.71
CA PRO A 37 3.12 5.01 -0.66
C PRO A 37 4.09 6.05 -0.05
N ARG A 38 5.02 5.59 0.79
CA ARG A 38 6.04 6.42 1.46
C ARG A 38 7.47 5.93 1.27
N ALA A 39 7.68 4.62 1.24
CA ALA A 39 9.00 4.04 1.05
C ALA A 39 8.92 2.70 0.29
N ILE A 40 9.99 2.39 -0.44
CA ILE A 40 10.15 1.15 -1.21
C ILE A 40 11.34 0.38 -0.65
N PHE A 41 11.18 -0.92 -0.43
CA PHE A 41 12.21 -1.83 0.02
C PHE A 41 12.29 -3.03 -0.93
N ASN A 42 13.46 -3.66 -1.04
CA ASN A 42 13.57 -4.95 -1.71
C ASN A 42 12.77 -5.99 -0.93
N ASP A 43 11.99 -6.82 -1.62
CA ASP A 43 11.26 -7.92 -0.99
C ASP A 43 12.26 -9.07 -0.68
N PRO A 44 12.60 -9.34 0.59
CA PRO A 44 13.58 -10.37 0.94
C PRO A 44 13.02 -11.79 0.77
N PHE A 45 11.69 -11.95 0.67
CA PHE A 45 11.04 -13.24 0.57
C PHE A 45 10.91 -13.68 -0.89
N ARG A 46 10.60 -12.73 -1.77
CA ARG A 46 10.41 -13.02 -3.20
C ARG A 46 11.62 -12.69 -4.07
N GLY A 47 12.52 -11.86 -3.58
CA GLY A 47 13.70 -11.43 -4.34
C GLY A 47 13.36 -10.52 -5.53
N TYR A 48 14.33 -10.31 -6.41
CA TYR A 48 14.17 -9.49 -7.60
C TYR A 48 13.16 -10.12 -8.58
N PRO A 49 12.25 -9.35 -9.22
CA PRO A 49 12.13 -7.88 -9.24
C PRO A 49 11.16 -7.29 -8.19
N HIS A 50 10.73 -8.07 -7.20
CA HIS A 50 9.68 -7.69 -6.27
C HIS A 50 10.12 -6.68 -5.20
N VAL A 51 9.16 -5.89 -4.71
CA VAL A 51 9.38 -4.84 -3.72
C VAL A 51 8.30 -4.86 -2.64
N MET A 52 8.68 -4.49 -1.42
CA MET A 52 7.74 -4.16 -0.35
C MET A 52 7.55 -2.64 -0.28
N VAL A 53 6.33 -2.19 -0.04
CA VAL A 53 6.01 -0.77 0.03
C VAL A 53 5.45 -0.46 1.41
N LEU A 54 6.04 0.53 2.07
CA LEU A 54 5.46 1.11 3.28
C LEU A 54 4.52 2.24 2.87
N ALA A 55 3.31 2.27 3.43
CA ALA A 55 2.30 3.26 3.10
C ALA A 55 1.63 3.83 4.36
N ASP A 56 1.17 5.07 4.27
CA ASP A 56 0.23 5.64 5.25
C ASP A 56 -1.18 5.16 4.93
N ALA A 57 -2.02 5.03 5.95
CA ALA A 57 -3.45 4.71 5.83
C ALA A 57 -4.29 5.97 6.06
N TRP A 58 -5.09 6.40 5.09
CA TRP A 58 -5.90 7.62 5.13
C TRP A 58 -7.39 7.29 4.93
N GLN A 59 -8.29 7.80 5.78
CA GLN A 59 -9.74 7.68 5.54
C GLN A 59 -10.26 8.93 4.84
N ALA A 60 -11.19 8.76 3.90
CA ALA A 60 -11.83 9.88 3.21
C ALA A 60 -12.65 10.72 4.21
N GLY A 61 -12.07 11.85 4.65
CA GLY A 61 -12.71 12.79 5.59
C GLY A 61 -11.94 13.06 6.88
N ALA A 62 -10.94 12.23 7.23
CA ALA A 62 -10.09 12.46 8.39
C ALA A 62 -8.70 11.83 8.20
N PHE A 63 -7.65 12.60 8.49
CA PHE A 63 -6.28 12.10 8.53
C PHE A 63 -6.14 11.22 9.77
N LEU A 64 -6.31 9.90 9.61
CA LEU A 64 -6.08 8.95 10.68
C LEU A 64 -4.58 8.70 10.77
N PHE A 65 -3.91 9.28 11.78
CA PHE A 65 -2.54 8.91 12.12
C PHE A 65 -2.55 7.53 12.79
N TYR A 66 -2.48 6.46 11.99
CA TYR A 66 -1.98 5.17 12.47
C TYR A 66 -0.60 4.94 11.85
N GLU A 67 0.41 4.84 12.71
CA GLU A 67 1.81 4.62 12.36
C GLU A 67 1.97 3.33 11.52
N GLY A 68 2.29 3.51 10.23
CA GLY A 68 2.97 2.56 9.34
C GLY A 68 2.31 1.19 9.08
N LEU A 69 1.53 1.08 7.99
CA LEU A 69 1.12 -0.22 7.44
C LEU A 69 2.08 -0.65 6.31
N LEU A 70 2.78 -1.76 6.47
CA LEU A 70 3.62 -2.35 5.41
C LEU A 70 2.75 -3.20 4.48
N LEU A 71 2.66 -2.84 3.20
CA LEU A 71 1.93 -3.62 2.19
C LEU A 71 2.83 -3.99 1.01
N GLY A 72 2.94 -5.29 0.73
CA GLY A 72 3.70 -5.79 -0.41
C GLY A 72 3.05 -5.45 -1.76
N VAL A 73 3.81 -4.81 -2.67
CA VAL A 73 3.38 -4.58 -4.05
C VAL A 73 3.97 -5.67 -4.94
N TYR A 74 3.11 -6.30 -5.73
CA TYR A 74 3.48 -7.43 -6.58
C TYR A 74 3.84 -6.89 -7.97
N CYS A 75 4.84 -7.47 -8.60
CA CYS A 75 5.19 -7.23 -10.01
C CYS A 75 5.28 -8.62 -10.61
N GLN A 76 4.29 -9.06 -11.39
CA GLN A 76 4.43 -10.33 -12.11
C GLN A 76 5.16 -10.01 -13.42
N GLY A 77 6.33 -10.62 -13.57
CA GLY A 77 7.03 -10.68 -14.85
C GLY A 77 6.30 -11.62 -15.81
N LEU A 78 6.55 -11.38 -17.09
CA LEU A 78 6.26 -12.27 -18.22
C LEU A 78 6.63 -13.73 -17.96
#